data_AF-A0A1F7X936-F1
#
_entry.id   AF-A0A1F7X936-F1
#
_cell.length_a   1.000
_cell.length_b   1.000
_cell.length_c   1.000
_cell.angle_alpha   90.00
_cell.angle_beta   90.00
_cell.angle_gamma   90.00
#
_symmetry.space_group_name_H-M   'P 1'
#
loop_
_entity.id
_entity.type
_entity.pdbx_description
1 polymer ?
#
loop_
_entity_poly.entity_id
_entity_poly.type
_entity_poly.pdbx_seq_one_letter_code
_entity_poly.pdbx_strand_id
1 'polypeptide(L)'
;MKTKIRNQSGSVNIRPEKLYTQHEVDDLLEKGEDRLSSQTREIEKESRASDKQKRLNNRAIANLVTKSNRILAGISSHAFPIDLSPDIINVEEGRITIINRHLFSSEVHSVDIKDIANIFINRNIFFAQLVIISKTFEDNEVRIRNLRPKEAVFVRRIIEGLRIFENKQIETSGYTKEELIAKLEELSTTEIVM
;
A
#
# COMPACT_ATOMS: atom_id res chain seq x y z
N MET A 1 61.70 19.91 -74.46
CA MET A 1 61.12 19.39 -73.20
C MET A 1 59.88 20.19 -72.88
N LYS A 2 58.68 19.59 -72.92
CA LYS A 2 57.38 20.23 -72.65
C LYS A 2 56.96 19.92 -71.21
N THR A 3 56.78 20.95 -70.39
CA THR A 3 56.23 20.81 -69.04
C THR A 3 54.73 21.03 -69.08
N LYS A 4 53.98 20.04 -68.57
CA LYS A 4 52.52 19.92 -68.65
C LYS A 4 51.91 20.41 -67.34
N ILE A 5 51.22 21.55 -67.35
CA ILE A 5 50.44 22.04 -66.20
C ILE A 5 49.09 21.31 -66.20
N ARG A 6 48.75 20.72 -65.05
CA ARG A 6 47.56 19.89 -64.84
C ARG A 6 46.56 20.71 -64.01
N ASN A 7 45.53 21.28 -64.65
CA ASN A 7 44.40 21.88 -63.96
C ASN A 7 43.38 20.79 -63.60
N GLN A 8 43.04 20.67 -62.32
CA GLN A 8 41.92 19.86 -61.84
C GLN A 8 40.73 20.80 -61.61
N SER A 9 39.67 20.65 -62.40
CA SER A 9 38.36 21.26 -62.16
C SER A 9 37.46 20.25 -61.46
N GLY A 10 37.25 20.42 -60.15
CA GLY A 10 36.20 19.72 -59.41
C GLY A 10 34.86 20.42 -59.62
N SER A 11 33.93 19.78 -60.33
CA SER A 11 32.56 20.27 -60.49
C SER A 11 31.74 19.95 -59.24
N VAL A 12 31.41 20.98 -58.45
CA VAL A 12 30.40 20.91 -57.38
C VAL A 12 29.03 20.90 -58.03
N ASN A 13 28.30 19.81 -57.89
CA ASN A 13 26.94 19.66 -58.39
C ASN A 13 25.96 20.33 -57.41
N ILE A 14 25.73 21.63 -57.59
CA ILE A 14 24.77 22.41 -56.81
C ILE A 14 23.37 22.06 -57.35
N ARG A 15 22.56 21.39 -56.53
CA ARG A 15 21.14 21.15 -56.83
C ARG A 15 20.42 22.51 -56.92
N PRO A 16 19.56 22.74 -57.92
CA PRO A 16 18.84 24.01 -58.03
C PRO A 16 17.94 24.19 -56.81
N GLU A 17 18.04 25.35 -56.17
CA GLU A 17 17.11 25.79 -55.14
C GLU A 17 15.70 25.83 -55.75
N LYS A 18 14.79 25.03 -55.17
CA LYS A 18 13.38 25.07 -55.52
C LYS A 18 12.83 26.45 -55.10
N LEU A 19 12.49 27.29 -56.07
CA LEU A 19 11.72 28.51 -55.84
C LEU A 19 10.27 28.12 -55.56
N TYR A 20 9.88 28.21 -54.29
CA TYR A 20 8.50 27.97 -53.87
C TYR A 20 7.61 29.12 -54.31
N THR A 21 6.40 28.79 -54.75
CA THR A 21 5.34 29.78 -54.99
C THR A 21 4.75 30.25 -53.67
N GLN A 22 4.19 31.46 -53.63
CA GLN A 22 3.55 32.02 -52.43
C GLN A 22 2.45 31.10 -51.87
N HIS A 23 1.67 30.47 -52.76
CA HIS A 23 0.68 29.49 -52.37
C HIS A 23 1.29 28.26 -51.68
N GLU A 24 2.44 27.76 -52.13
CA GLU A 24 3.11 26.63 -51.46
C GLU A 24 3.66 27.00 -50.08
N VAL A 25 4.05 28.26 -49.87
CA VAL A 25 4.49 28.76 -48.56
C VAL A 25 3.32 28.83 -47.58
N ASP A 26 2.17 29.35 -48.03
CA ASP A 26 0.97 29.44 -47.21
C ASP A 26 0.45 28.05 -46.80
N ASP A 27 0.44 27.10 -47.75
CA ASP A 27 0.02 25.71 -47.53
C ASP A 27 0.94 24.95 -46.54
N LEU A 28 2.23 25.33 -46.49
CA LEU A 28 3.21 24.80 -45.55
C LEU A 28 3.06 25.41 -44.15
N LEU A 29 2.73 26.69 -44.06
CA LEU A 29 2.47 27.39 -42.80
C LEU A 29 1.20 26.84 -42.13
N GLU A 30 0.12 26.69 -42.89
CA GLU A 30 -1.15 26.15 -42.38
C GLU A 30 -1.00 24.71 -41.87
N LYS A 31 -0.28 23.85 -42.61
CA LYS A 31 0.09 22.49 -42.16
C LYS A 31 1.01 22.48 -40.93
N GLY A 32 1.86 23.49 -40.77
CA GLY A 32 2.74 23.65 -39.61
C GLY A 32 1.95 24.00 -38.34
N GLU A 33 1.02 24.94 -38.45
CA GLU A 33 0.15 25.38 -37.35
C GLU A 33 -0.80 24.28 -36.88
N ASP A 34 -1.37 23.51 -37.80
CA ASP A 34 -2.23 22.36 -37.47
C ASP A 34 -1.46 21.25 -36.73
N ARG A 35 -0.21 20.98 -37.15
CA ARG A 35 0.67 20.02 -36.47
C ARG A 35 1.07 20.49 -35.07
N LEU A 36 1.37 21.78 -34.91
CA LEU A 36 1.71 22.36 -33.62
C LEU A 36 0.52 22.34 -32.66
N SER A 37 -0.68 22.67 -33.16
CA SER A 37 -1.94 22.66 -32.42
C SER A 37 -2.34 21.25 -31.96
N SER A 38 -2.19 20.24 -32.83
CA SER A 38 -2.45 18.83 -32.50
C SER A 38 -1.44 18.29 -31.47
N GLN A 39 -0.15 18.58 -31.64
CA GLN A 39 0.91 18.16 -30.72
C GLN A 39 0.77 18.81 -29.33
N THR A 40 0.39 20.09 -29.27
CA THR A 40 0.13 20.80 -27.99
C THR A 40 -1.08 20.20 -27.26
N ARG A 41 -2.14 19.82 -27.99
CA ARG A 41 -3.32 19.15 -27.42
C ARG A 41 -3.01 17.74 -26.89
N GLU A 42 -2.10 17.01 -27.51
CA GLU A 42 -1.64 15.69 -27.02
C GLU A 42 -0.82 15.83 -25.74
N ILE A 43 0.13 16.76 -25.69
CA ILE A 43 0.94 17.05 -24.49
C ILE A 43 0.06 17.48 -23.32
N GLU A 44 -0.95 18.34 -23.55
CA GLU A 44 -1.89 18.72 -22.51
C GLU A 44 -2.75 17.54 -22.02
N LYS A 45 -3.20 16.66 -22.92
CA LYS A 45 -3.96 15.46 -22.55
C LYS A 45 -3.12 14.50 -21.71
N GLU A 46 -1.87 14.27 -22.10
CA GLU A 46 -0.93 13.42 -21.35
C GLU A 46 -0.60 14.03 -19.99
N SER A 47 -0.35 15.35 -19.92
CA SER A 47 -0.12 16.05 -18.65
C SER A 47 -1.33 15.94 -17.72
N ARG A 48 -2.56 16.14 -18.23
CA ARG A 48 -3.80 16.01 -17.44
C ARG A 48 -4.04 14.56 -16.99
N ALA A 49 -3.73 13.59 -17.84
CA ALA A 49 -3.82 12.17 -17.48
C ALA A 49 -2.80 11.79 -16.40
N SER A 50 -1.56 12.26 -16.52
CA SER A 50 -0.50 12.10 -15.53
C SER A 50 -0.87 12.75 -14.19
N ASP A 51 -1.41 13.98 -14.21
CA ASP A 51 -1.90 14.66 -13.01
C ASP A 51 -3.06 13.93 -12.34
N LYS A 52 -4.01 13.42 -13.14
CA LYS A 52 -5.12 12.61 -12.63
C LYS A 52 -4.59 11.33 -11.98
N GLN A 53 -3.66 10.63 -12.61
CA GLN A 53 -3.05 9.42 -12.07
C GLN A 53 -2.28 9.72 -10.77
N LYS A 54 -1.52 10.82 -10.74
CA LYS A 54 -0.80 11.27 -9.54
C LYS A 54 -1.76 11.55 -8.38
N ARG A 55 -2.89 12.21 -8.64
CA ARG A 55 -3.94 12.45 -7.63
C ARG A 55 -4.57 11.15 -7.12
N LEU A 56 -4.85 10.20 -8.01
CA LEU A 56 -5.37 8.88 -7.64
C LEU A 56 -4.38 8.10 -6.78
N ASN A 57 -3.11 8.06 -7.18
CA ASN A 57 -2.05 7.41 -6.42
C ASN A 57 -1.87 8.06 -5.04
N ASN A 58 -1.86 9.40 -4.97
CA ASN A 58 -1.77 10.10 -3.69
C ASN A 58 -2.95 9.79 -2.76
N ARG A 59 -4.18 9.68 -3.30
CA ARG A 59 -5.35 9.28 -2.51
C ARG A 59 -5.24 7.83 -2.04
N ALA A 60 -4.78 6.92 -2.89
CA ALA A 60 -4.56 5.53 -2.51
C ALA A 60 -3.51 5.41 -1.40
N ILE A 61 -2.40 6.15 -1.50
CA ILE A 61 -1.36 6.20 -0.47
C ILE A 61 -1.92 6.78 0.83
N ALA A 62 -2.69 7.88 0.77
CA ALA A 62 -3.30 8.47 1.97
C ALA A 62 -4.26 7.50 2.66
N ASN A 63 -5.05 6.75 1.88
CA ASN A 63 -5.94 5.73 2.42
C ASN A 63 -5.14 4.60 3.08
N LEU A 64 -4.06 4.11 2.44
CA LEU A 64 -3.18 3.10 3.02
C LEU A 64 -2.56 3.56 4.34
N VAL A 65 -2.01 4.78 4.38
CA VAL A 65 -1.45 5.37 5.61
C VAL A 65 -2.49 5.47 6.71
N THR A 66 -3.73 5.83 6.36
CA THR A 66 -4.83 5.93 7.33
C THR A 66 -5.17 4.55 7.89
N LYS A 67 -5.33 3.52 7.04
CA LYS A 67 -5.62 2.15 7.46
C LYS A 67 -4.50 1.55 8.31
N SER A 68 -3.25 1.72 7.88
CA SER A 68 -2.07 1.17 8.57
C SER A 68 -1.80 1.80 9.94
N ASN A 69 -2.37 2.96 10.25
CA ASN A 69 -2.17 3.61 11.55
C ASN A 69 -3.43 3.59 12.43
N ARG A 70 -4.54 3.04 11.94
CA ARG A 70 -5.79 3.00 12.70
C ARG A 70 -5.84 1.79 13.61
N ILE A 71 -5.48 2.01 14.89
CA ILE A 71 -5.54 0.98 15.93
C ILE A 71 -7.01 0.75 16.33
N LEU A 72 -7.52 -0.45 16.06
CA LEU A 72 -8.87 -0.88 16.44
C LEU A 72 -8.91 -1.40 17.88
N ALA A 73 -7.91 -2.18 18.27
CA ALA A 73 -7.78 -2.71 19.64
C ALA A 73 -6.34 -2.57 20.14
N GLY A 74 -6.18 -2.13 21.40
CA GLY A 74 -4.89 -2.08 22.09
C GLY A 74 -5.06 -2.65 23.49
N ILE A 75 -4.40 -3.75 23.80
CA ILE A 75 -4.56 -4.46 25.07
C ILE A 75 -3.19 -4.77 25.67
N SER A 76 -3.07 -4.58 26.98
CA SER A 76 -1.88 -4.95 27.75
C SER A 76 -2.13 -6.26 28.49
N SER A 77 -1.10 -7.09 28.65
CA SER A 77 -1.15 -8.26 29.52
C SER A 77 -1.35 -7.88 30.97
N HIS A 78 -1.87 -8.82 31.76
CA HIS A 78 -2.14 -8.63 33.18
C HIS A 78 -1.40 -9.70 33.99
N ALA A 79 -0.18 -9.43 34.44
CA ALA A 79 0.48 -10.28 35.43
C ALA A 79 0.13 -9.84 36.86
N PHE A 80 -0.64 -10.66 37.59
CA PHE A 80 -0.92 -10.44 39.00
C PHE A 80 0.20 -11.04 39.88
N PRO A 81 0.62 -10.41 40.99
CA PRO A 81 0.15 -9.13 41.57
C PRO A 81 0.95 -7.88 41.14
N ILE A 82 2.09 -8.02 40.47
CA ILE A 82 2.89 -6.89 39.96
C ILE A 82 3.35 -7.23 38.54
N ASP A 83 2.92 -6.42 37.57
CA ASP A 83 3.40 -6.48 36.18
C ASP A 83 4.29 -5.27 35.89
N LEU A 84 5.60 -5.43 36.04
CA LEU A 84 6.58 -4.36 35.81
C LEU A 84 6.77 -4.07 34.32
N SER A 85 6.36 -4.97 33.42
CA SER A 85 6.65 -4.89 32.00
C SER A 85 5.57 -5.61 31.21
N PRO A 86 4.35 -5.05 31.13
CA PRO A 86 3.26 -5.71 30.44
C PRO A 86 3.53 -5.79 28.95
N ASP A 87 3.25 -6.96 28.39
CA ASP A 87 3.19 -7.20 26.94
C ASP A 87 2.01 -6.43 26.35
N ILE A 88 2.10 -6.02 25.10
CA ILE A 88 1.03 -5.27 24.41
C ILE A 88 0.69 -5.95 23.09
N ILE A 89 -0.60 -6.02 22.78
CA ILE A 89 -1.09 -6.31 21.43
C ILE A 89 -1.85 -5.12 20.88
N ASN A 90 -1.44 -4.66 19.70
CA ASN A 90 -2.13 -3.64 18.91
C ASN A 90 -2.65 -4.29 17.63
N VAL A 91 -3.96 -4.18 17.41
CA VAL A 91 -4.63 -4.64 16.20
C VAL A 91 -4.97 -3.42 15.36
N GLU A 92 -4.31 -3.30 14.21
CA GLU A 92 -4.60 -2.32 13.18
C GLU A 92 -5.34 -3.01 12.02
N GLU A 93 -5.88 -2.24 11.08
CA GLU A 93 -6.65 -2.82 9.97
C GLU A 93 -5.82 -3.74 9.07
N GLY A 94 -4.55 -3.40 8.84
CA GLY A 94 -3.66 -4.14 7.93
C GLY A 94 -2.71 -5.12 8.62
N ARG A 95 -2.45 -4.94 9.92
CA ARG A 95 -1.45 -5.74 10.66
C ARG A 95 -1.76 -5.82 12.15
N ILE A 96 -1.14 -6.78 12.80
CA ILE A 96 -1.09 -6.91 14.25
C ILE A 96 0.33 -6.69 14.70
N THR A 97 0.51 -5.98 15.80
CA THR A 97 1.81 -5.83 16.45
C THR A 97 1.72 -6.32 17.88
N ILE A 98 2.59 -7.28 18.23
CA ILE A 98 2.77 -7.75 19.60
C ILE A 98 4.13 -7.26 20.08
N ILE A 99 4.13 -6.64 21.25
CA ILE A 99 5.32 -6.16 21.94
C ILE A 99 5.47 -6.99 23.21
N ASN A 100 6.40 -7.93 23.21
CA ASN A 100 6.75 -8.70 24.39
C ASN A 100 7.83 -7.95 25.17
N ARG A 101 7.62 -7.71 26.46
CA ARG A 101 8.57 -6.97 27.30
C ARG A 101 9.16 -7.87 28.36
N HIS A 102 10.46 -7.68 28.56
CA HIS A 102 11.24 -8.26 29.63
C HIS A 102 11.86 -7.11 30.43
N LEU A 103 12.39 -7.41 31.62
CA LEU A 103 12.90 -6.38 32.55
C LEU A 103 13.94 -5.42 31.93
N PHE A 104 14.69 -5.87 30.91
CA PHE A 104 15.74 -5.07 30.26
C PHE A 104 15.70 -5.13 28.73
N SER A 105 14.68 -5.73 28.13
CA SER A 105 14.57 -5.88 26.68
C SER A 105 13.12 -5.93 26.23
N SER A 106 12.90 -5.75 24.94
CA SER A 106 11.59 -5.92 24.32
C SER A 106 11.73 -6.50 22.93
N GLU A 107 10.82 -7.38 22.57
CA GLU A 107 10.70 -7.97 21.24
C GLU A 107 9.40 -7.48 20.59
N VAL A 108 9.49 -7.09 19.32
CA VAL A 108 8.34 -6.58 18.57
C VAL A 108 8.11 -7.47 17.36
N HIS A 109 6.95 -8.10 17.32
CA HIS A 109 6.51 -8.95 16.22
C HIS A 109 5.34 -8.27 15.51
N SER A 110 5.48 -8.04 14.21
CA SER A 110 4.38 -7.56 13.37
C SER A 110 4.00 -8.62 12.34
N VAL A 111 2.70 -8.86 12.21
CA VAL A 111 2.13 -9.84 11.26
C VAL A 111 1.02 -9.16 10.47
N ASP A 112 1.13 -9.15 9.14
CA ASP A 112 0.08 -8.63 8.27
C ASP A 112 -1.18 -9.51 8.37
N ILE A 113 -2.36 -8.89 8.39
CA ILE A 113 -3.64 -9.60 8.53
C ILE A 113 -3.83 -10.67 7.44
N LYS A 114 -3.43 -10.37 6.19
CA LYS A 114 -3.48 -11.30 5.04
C LYS A 114 -2.65 -12.58 5.25
N ASP A 115 -1.59 -12.50 6.04
CA ASP A 115 -0.63 -13.58 6.24
C ASP A 115 -0.97 -14.45 7.45
N ILE A 116 -2.00 -14.09 8.22
CA ILE A 116 -2.48 -14.90 9.33
C ILE A 116 -3.18 -16.15 8.78
N ALA A 117 -2.65 -17.32 9.12
CA ALA A 117 -3.21 -18.62 8.79
C ALA A 117 -4.33 -19.01 9.77
N ASN A 118 -4.11 -18.81 11.06
CA ASN A 118 -5.07 -19.21 12.10
C ASN A 118 -4.88 -18.39 13.38
N ILE A 119 -5.91 -18.34 14.22
CA ILE A 119 -5.88 -17.71 15.53
C ILE A 119 -6.74 -18.47 16.53
N PHE A 120 -6.14 -18.80 17.68
CA PHE A 120 -6.83 -19.54 18.74
C PHE A 120 -6.49 -18.99 20.12
N ILE A 121 -7.35 -19.34 21.08
CA ILE A 121 -7.25 -18.89 22.46
C ILE A 121 -7.03 -20.11 23.33
N ASN A 122 -5.93 -20.12 24.07
CA ASN A 122 -5.70 -21.07 25.15
C ASN A 122 -6.04 -20.37 26.46
N ARG A 123 -6.98 -20.91 27.25
CA ARG A 123 -7.39 -20.27 28.50
C ARG A 123 -7.19 -21.17 29.70
N ASN A 124 -7.02 -20.53 30.85
CA ASN A 124 -7.24 -21.10 32.16
C ASN A 124 -8.38 -20.33 32.86
N ILE A 125 -8.55 -20.55 34.16
CA ILE A 125 -9.65 -19.95 34.94
C ILE A 125 -9.49 -18.43 35.08
N PHE A 126 -8.26 -17.91 35.11
CA PHE A 126 -7.99 -16.49 35.38
C PHE A 126 -7.61 -15.71 34.13
N PHE A 127 -6.88 -16.34 33.22
CA PHE A 127 -6.25 -15.69 32.08
C PHE A 127 -6.39 -16.51 30.81
N ALA A 128 -6.12 -15.83 29.70
CA ALA A 128 -6.06 -16.38 28.37
C ALA A 128 -4.74 -16.00 27.69
N GLN A 129 -4.32 -16.85 26.78
CA GLN A 129 -3.25 -16.65 25.83
C GLN A 129 -3.87 -16.61 24.44
N LEU A 130 -3.51 -15.60 23.67
CA LEU A 130 -3.84 -15.53 22.25
C LEU A 130 -2.64 -16.01 21.45
N VAL A 131 -2.90 -16.92 20.51
CA VAL A 131 -1.90 -17.49 19.63
C VAL A 131 -2.28 -17.19 18.18
N ILE A 132 -1.34 -16.59 17.45
CA ILE A 132 -1.50 -16.20 16.05
C ILE A 132 -0.50 -17.01 15.22
N ILE A 133 -1.02 -17.76 14.25
CA ILE A 133 -0.20 -18.53 13.32
C ILE A 133 -0.05 -17.73 12.02
N SER A 134 1.20 -17.38 11.67
CA SER A 134 1.54 -16.71 10.42
C SER A 134 1.96 -17.72 9.35
N LYS A 135 1.67 -17.45 8.09
CA LYS A 135 2.15 -18.23 6.93
C LYS A 135 3.61 -17.93 6.57
N THR A 136 4.12 -16.77 7.00
CA THR A 136 5.36 -16.18 6.49
C THR A 136 6.48 -16.07 7.54
N PHE A 137 6.18 -16.36 8.80
CA PHE A 137 7.14 -16.24 9.90
C PHE A 137 7.89 -17.56 10.11
N GLU A 138 9.22 -17.52 10.32
CA GLU A 138 10.04 -18.73 10.47
C GLU A 138 9.57 -19.61 11.64
N ASP A 139 9.26 -19.01 12.80
CA ASP A 139 8.71 -19.73 13.95
C ASP A 139 7.20 -20.00 13.82
N ASN A 140 6.57 -19.52 12.75
CA ASN A 140 5.15 -19.61 12.39
C ASN A 140 4.14 -19.12 13.44
N GLU A 141 4.57 -18.75 14.64
CA GLU A 141 3.69 -18.48 15.77
C GLU A 141 4.12 -17.23 16.55
N VAL A 142 3.16 -16.33 16.79
CA VAL A 142 3.31 -15.18 17.68
C VAL A 142 2.28 -15.26 18.80
N ARG A 143 2.69 -14.99 20.04
CA ARG A 143 1.90 -15.25 21.24
C ARG A 143 1.83 -14.02 22.14
N ILE A 144 0.67 -13.77 22.74
CA ILE A 144 0.55 -12.89 23.90
C ILE A 144 -0.17 -13.63 25.03
N ARG A 145 0.40 -13.56 26.24
CA ARG A 145 -0.07 -14.28 27.43
C ARG A 145 -0.77 -13.34 28.40
N ASN A 146 -1.43 -13.92 29.40
CA ASN A 146 -2.02 -13.21 30.53
C ASN A 146 -3.06 -12.14 30.15
N LEU A 147 -3.79 -12.34 29.05
CA LEU A 147 -4.95 -11.53 28.72
C LEU A 147 -6.13 -11.94 29.59
N ARG A 148 -7.08 -11.03 29.85
CA ARG A 148 -8.37 -11.47 30.40
C ARG A 148 -9.10 -12.30 29.34
N PRO A 149 -9.87 -13.34 29.71
CA PRO A 149 -10.58 -14.16 28.72
C PRO A 149 -11.44 -13.34 27.75
N LYS A 150 -12.17 -12.33 28.24
CA LYS A 150 -12.98 -11.43 27.40
C LYS A 150 -12.15 -10.63 26.40
N GLU A 151 -10.95 -10.19 26.79
CA GLU A 151 -10.03 -9.44 25.93
C GLU A 151 -9.47 -10.31 24.81
N ALA A 152 -9.06 -11.54 25.14
CA ALA A 152 -8.58 -12.50 24.13
C ALA A 152 -9.67 -12.83 23.11
N VAL A 153 -10.91 -13.05 23.58
CA VAL A 153 -12.08 -13.28 22.71
C VAL A 153 -12.34 -12.08 21.82
N PHE A 154 -12.39 -10.87 22.38
CA PHE A 154 -12.59 -9.64 21.63
C PHE A 154 -11.53 -9.48 20.53
N VAL A 155 -10.25 -9.57 20.88
CA VAL A 155 -9.15 -9.42 19.92
C VAL A 155 -9.22 -10.50 18.83
N ARG A 156 -9.50 -11.75 19.19
CA ARG A 156 -9.68 -12.83 18.20
C ARG A 156 -10.77 -12.49 17.19
N ARG A 157 -11.92 -11.97 17.65
CA ARG A 157 -13.04 -11.59 16.77
C ARG A 157 -12.65 -10.48 15.80
N ILE A 158 -11.98 -9.44 16.27
CA ILE A 158 -11.51 -8.34 15.43
C ILE A 158 -10.56 -8.86 14.35
N ILE A 159 -9.58 -9.69 14.73
CA ILE A 159 -8.60 -10.24 13.77
C ILE A 159 -9.28 -11.15 12.74
N GLU A 160 -10.14 -12.07 13.16
CA GLU A 160 -10.87 -12.94 12.23
C GLU A 160 -11.76 -12.15 11.28
N GLY A 161 -12.47 -11.14 11.78
CA GLY A 161 -13.27 -10.25 10.95
C GLY A 161 -12.41 -9.52 9.89
N LEU A 162 -11.26 -8.99 10.30
CA LEU A 162 -10.34 -8.30 9.39
C LEU A 162 -9.80 -9.25 8.33
N ARG A 163 -9.48 -10.50 8.69
CA ARG A 163 -9.07 -11.52 7.72
C ARG A 163 -10.16 -11.79 6.68
N ILE A 164 -11.42 -11.85 7.09
CA ILE A 164 -12.55 -12.02 6.17
C ILE A 164 -12.68 -10.81 5.25
N PHE A 165 -12.54 -9.60 5.78
CA PHE A 165 -12.60 -8.36 5.00
C PHE A 165 -11.48 -8.29 3.96
N GLU A 166 -10.25 -8.59 4.36
CA GLU A 166 -9.09 -8.61 3.47
C GLU A 166 -9.25 -9.67 2.37
N ASN A 167 -9.66 -10.89 2.72
CA ASN A 167 -9.91 -11.96 1.76
C ASN A 167 -11.01 -11.62 0.74
N LYS A 168 -12.02 -10.83 1.15
CA LYS A 168 -13.11 -10.38 0.28
C LYS A 168 -12.85 -9.00 -0.35
N GLN A 169 -11.68 -8.41 -0.12
CA GLN A 169 -11.32 -7.07 -0.60
C GLN A 169 -12.36 -5.99 -0.22
N ILE A 170 -12.90 -6.08 0.99
CA ILE A 170 -13.88 -5.11 1.51
C ILE A 170 -13.16 -3.84 1.94
N GLU A 171 -13.60 -2.70 1.41
CA GLU A 171 -13.04 -1.39 1.72
C GLU A 171 -13.52 -0.90 3.10
N THR A 172 -12.59 -0.59 4.00
CA THR A 172 -12.85 -0.19 5.38
C THR A 172 -12.84 1.31 5.62
N SER A 173 -12.34 2.12 4.68
CA SER A 173 -12.15 3.56 4.86
C SER A 173 -13.47 4.33 5.09
N GLY A 174 -14.61 3.76 4.71
CA GLY A 174 -15.93 4.36 4.89
C GLY A 174 -16.50 4.22 6.31
N TYR A 175 -15.91 3.38 7.15
CA TYR A 175 -16.37 3.17 8.52
C TYR A 175 -15.58 4.03 9.49
N THR A 176 -16.26 4.59 10.50
CA THR A 176 -15.58 5.03 11.73
C THR A 176 -14.95 3.84 12.46
N LYS A 177 -14.10 4.12 13.46
CA LYS A 177 -13.45 3.06 14.25
C LYS A 177 -14.50 2.19 14.95
N GLU A 178 -15.48 2.82 15.59
CA GLU A 178 -16.52 2.17 16.38
C GLU A 178 -17.46 1.35 15.51
N GLU A 179 -17.88 1.88 14.35
CA GLU A 179 -18.69 1.13 13.38
C GLU A 179 -17.95 -0.09 12.85
N LEU A 180 -16.65 0.05 12.53
CA LEU A 180 -15.87 -1.07 12.04
C LEU A 180 -15.74 -2.14 13.13
N ILE A 181 -15.40 -1.77 14.36
CA ILE A 181 -15.30 -2.72 15.49
C ILE A 181 -16.63 -3.49 15.65
N ALA A 182 -17.76 -2.78 15.67
CA ALA A 182 -19.08 -3.41 15.78
C ALA A 182 -19.34 -4.41 14.64
N LYS A 183 -19.01 -4.04 13.39
CA LYS A 183 -19.16 -4.92 12.23
C LYS A 183 -18.25 -6.14 12.28
N LEU A 184 -17.01 -5.98 12.74
CA LEU A 184 -16.05 -7.08 12.89
C LEU A 184 -16.50 -8.07 13.97
N GLU A 185 -17.03 -7.58 15.10
CA GLU A 185 -17.59 -8.43 16.15
C GLU A 185 -18.84 -9.20 15.69
N GLU A 186 -19.71 -8.56 14.88
CA GLU A 186 -20.92 -9.18 14.29
C GLU A 186 -20.59 -10.35 13.34
N LEU A 187 -19.43 -10.28 12.66
CA LEU A 187 -19.01 -11.31 11.70
C LEU A 187 -18.40 -12.54 12.36
N SER A 188 -17.86 -12.39 13.58
CA SER A 188 -17.13 -13.45 14.28
C SER A 188 -17.91 -13.95 15.51
N THR A 189 -19.11 -14.45 15.26
CA THR A 189 -20.04 -14.92 16.31
C THR A 189 -19.83 -16.36 16.76
N THR A 190 -18.85 -17.08 16.19
CA THR A 190 -18.57 -18.48 16.54
C THR A 190 -18.57 -18.65 18.06
N GLU A 191 -19.49 -19.47 18.56
CA GLU A 191 -19.59 -19.76 19.98
C GLU A 191 -18.29 -20.40 20.45
N ILE A 192 -17.65 -19.74 21.42
CA ILE A 192 -16.51 -20.30 22.12
C ILE A 192 -17.11 -21.10 23.26
N VAL A 193 -17.14 -22.42 23.13
CA VAL A 193 -17.54 -23.31 24.23
C VAL A 193 -16.54 -23.09 25.35
N MET A 194 -17.04 -22.48 26.44
CA MET A 194 -16.23 -21.95 27.54
C MET A 194 -15.90 -22.98 28.61
#